data_AF-A0A085ZHC1-F1
#
_entry.id   AF-A0A085ZHC1-F1
#
_cell.length_a   1.000
_cell.length_b   1.000
_cell.length_c   1.000
_cell.angle_alpha   90.00
_cell.angle_beta   90.00
_cell.angle_gamma   90.00
#
_symmetry.space_group_name_H-M   'P 1'
#
loop_
_entity.id
_entity.type
_entity.pdbx_description
1 polymer ?
#
loop_
_entity_poly.entity_id
_entity_poly.type
_entity_poly.pdbx_seq_one_letter_code
_entity_poly.pdbx_strand_id
1 'polypeptide(L)'
;MKNISLFLLLLIGTLAYAQTGSMTIYNFSIHSVSYNLIGTNDNSYPIDCQPIVEGNSATSLAPASTVVYSQYNTSHLVTPAINQWAVISDAIGIPSQTYNVSAGITVPSVITTPTSWQSLRLNFSNGEMIHLGRDCGYVDSHHGAFAGSTVSGITATWNYLGNNVVVFIN
;
A
#
# COMPACT_ATOMS: atom_id res chain seq x y z
N MET A 1 21.29 0.34 -34.76
CA MET A 1 20.38 -0.66 -34.14
C MET A 1 20.69 -0.92 -32.67
N LYS A 2 21.95 -1.03 -32.21
CA LYS A 2 22.30 -1.19 -30.77
C LYS A 2 21.66 -0.13 -29.84
N ASN A 3 21.60 1.13 -30.28
CA ASN A 3 21.08 2.22 -29.44
C ASN A 3 19.55 2.19 -29.27
N ILE A 4 18.82 1.63 -30.22
CA ILE A 4 17.35 1.48 -30.13
C ILE A 4 17.00 0.37 -29.14
N SER A 5 17.75 -0.74 -29.17
CA SER A 5 17.58 -1.82 -28.18
C SER A 5 17.91 -1.34 -26.76
N LEU A 6 18.97 -0.54 -26.59
CA LEU A 6 19.30 0.10 -25.31
C LEU A 6 18.22 1.08 -24.86
N PHE A 7 17.68 1.89 -25.77
CA PHE A 7 16.61 2.83 -25.46
C PHE A 7 15.32 2.09 -25.09
N LEU A 8 14.96 1.00 -25.79
CA LEU A 8 13.82 0.16 -25.41
C LEU A 8 14.04 -0.52 -24.06
N LEU A 9 15.24 -1.03 -23.76
CA LEU A 9 15.58 -1.61 -22.46
C LEU A 9 15.51 -0.58 -21.34
N LEU A 10 15.99 0.64 -21.59
CA LEU A 10 15.85 1.77 -20.66
C LEU A 10 14.39 2.16 -20.49
N LEU A 11 13.61 2.22 -21.57
CA LEU A 11 12.19 2.57 -21.52
C LEU A 11 11.38 1.50 -20.77
N ILE A 12 11.59 0.22 -21.07
CA ILE A 12 10.98 -0.92 -20.37
C ILE A 12 11.41 -0.93 -18.90
N GLY A 13 12.68 -0.65 -18.62
CA GLY A 13 13.18 -0.45 -17.26
C GLY A 13 12.43 0.66 -16.55
N THR A 14 12.37 1.86 -17.13
CA THR A 14 11.67 3.02 -16.53
C THR A 14 10.18 2.80 -16.34
N LEU A 15 9.52 2.07 -17.26
CA LEU A 15 8.09 1.73 -17.16
C LEU A 15 7.83 0.64 -16.11
N ALA A 16 8.79 -0.27 -15.88
CA ALA A 16 8.72 -1.26 -14.79
C ALA A 16 8.93 -0.64 -13.40
N TYR A 17 9.56 0.54 -13.32
CA TYR A 17 9.79 1.28 -12.08
C TYR A 17 8.74 2.39 -11.80
N ALA A 18 7.73 2.54 -12.66
CA ALA A 18 6.65 3.49 -12.45
C ALA A 18 5.48 2.80 -11.71
N GLN A 19 5.50 2.91 -10.36
CA GLN A 19 4.65 2.29 -9.32
C GLN A 19 5.32 1.09 -8.63
N THR A 20 5.72 1.32 -7.39
CA THR A 20 6.63 0.49 -6.59
C THR A 20 5.88 -0.60 -5.83
N GLY A 21 5.64 -1.70 -6.55
CA GLY A 21 5.40 -3.06 -6.04
C GLY A 21 4.02 -3.37 -5.47
N SER A 22 3.72 -4.66 -5.39
CA SER A 22 2.43 -5.17 -4.92
C SER A 22 2.37 -5.22 -3.40
N MET A 23 1.17 -5.03 -2.85
CA MET A 23 0.83 -5.32 -1.45
C MET A 23 0.13 -6.68 -1.39
N THR A 24 0.74 -7.65 -0.73
CA THR A 24 0.14 -8.97 -0.48
C THR A 24 -0.16 -9.13 1.00
N ILE A 25 -1.37 -9.55 1.35
CA ILE A 25 -1.75 -9.83 2.74
C ILE A 25 -2.21 -11.28 2.83
N TYR A 26 -1.55 -12.06 3.68
CA TYR A 26 -1.95 -13.41 4.06
C TYR A 26 -2.59 -13.37 5.45
N ASN A 27 -3.83 -13.87 5.55
CA ASN A 27 -4.49 -14.07 6.83
C ASN A 27 -4.49 -15.56 7.19
N PHE A 28 -3.50 -16.00 7.97
CA PHE A 28 -3.43 -17.34 8.54
C PHE A 28 -4.10 -17.45 9.92
N SER A 29 -4.58 -16.33 10.47
CA SER A 29 -5.33 -16.34 11.73
C SER A 29 -6.70 -16.99 11.57
N ILE A 30 -7.31 -17.35 12.69
CA ILE A 30 -8.70 -17.84 12.75
C ILE A 30 -9.74 -16.71 12.70
N HIS A 31 -9.30 -15.45 12.67
CA HIS A 31 -10.16 -14.27 12.72
C HIS A 31 -10.25 -13.60 11.36
N SER A 32 -11.42 -13.04 11.05
CA SER A 32 -11.56 -12.13 9.93
C SER A 32 -10.88 -10.80 10.25
N VAL A 33 -10.22 -10.21 9.27
CA VAL A 33 -9.46 -8.96 9.42
C VAL A 33 -9.99 -7.91 8.48
N SER A 34 -10.34 -6.74 9.01
CA SER A 34 -10.54 -5.54 8.20
C SER A 34 -9.27 -4.71 8.23
N TYR A 35 -9.00 -3.95 7.17
CA TYR A 35 -7.76 -3.18 7.12
C TYR A 35 -7.83 -1.98 6.21
N ASN A 36 -6.93 -1.04 6.47
CA ASN A 36 -6.73 0.17 5.68
C ASN A 36 -5.28 0.21 5.19
N LEU A 37 -5.10 0.47 3.90
CA LEU A 37 -3.81 0.60 3.25
C LEU A 37 -3.45 2.06 3.08
N ILE A 38 -2.21 2.41 3.42
CA ILE A 38 -1.68 3.74 3.26
C ILE A 38 -0.46 3.67 2.37
N GLY A 39 -0.40 4.56 1.39
CA GLY A 39 0.80 4.85 0.63
C GLY A 39 1.23 6.29 0.77
N THR A 40 2.53 6.54 0.61
CA THR A 40 3.10 7.89 0.59
C THR A 40 4.38 7.92 -0.25
N ASN A 41 4.94 9.11 -0.45
CA ASN A 41 6.21 9.26 -1.13
C ASN A 41 7.37 8.82 -0.23
N ASP A 42 8.11 7.84 -0.72
CA ASP A 42 9.22 7.20 -0.03
C ASP A 42 10.45 8.08 0.12
N ASN A 43 10.57 9.07 -0.78
CA ASN A 43 11.74 9.92 -0.91
C ASN A 43 11.53 11.33 -0.34
N SER A 44 10.36 11.60 0.26
CA SER A 44 10.10 12.86 0.98
C SER A 44 10.77 12.85 2.36
N TYR A 45 11.08 14.02 2.92
CA TYR A 45 11.46 14.08 4.33
C TYR A 45 10.25 13.72 5.23
N PRO A 46 10.46 13.23 6.47
CA PRO A 46 9.37 12.87 7.38
C PRO A 46 8.30 13.95 7.58
N ILE A 47 8.69 15.22 7.48
CA ILE A 47 7.79 16.38 7.59
C ILE A 47 6.96 16.64 6.33
N ASP A 48 7.40 16.14 5.17
CA ASP A 48 6.89 16.43 3.83
C ASP A 48 6.27 15.20 3.16
N CYS A 49 5.78 14.27 3.97
CA CYS A 49 5.28 12.96 3.59
C CYS A 49 3.97 12.97 2.80
N GLN A 50 3.97 13.71 1.70
CA GLN A 50 2.86 13.88 0.76
C GLN A 50 3.32 13.53 -0.66
N PRO A 51 2.42 13.00 -1.51
CA PRO A 51 1.00 12.80 -1.24
C PRO A 51 0.75 11.55 -0.38
N ILE A 52 -0.24 11.61 0.52
CA ILE A 52 -0.74 10.43 1.26
C ILE A 52 -1.92 9.86 0.49
N VAL A 53 -1.90 8.56 0.23
CA VAL A 53 -2.95 7.83 -0.47
C VAL A 53 -3.51 6.78 0.49
N GLU A 54 -4.70 7.02 1.00
CA GLU A 54 -5.34 6.18 2.01
C GLU A 54 -6.54 5.44 1.43
N GLY A 55 -6.50 4.12 1.47
CA GLY A 55 -7.55 3.26 0.98
C GLY A 55 -8.64 3.11 2.03
N ASN A 56 -9.88 3.39 1.66
CA ASN A 56 -10.99 3.12 2.56
C ASN A 56 -10.99 1.64 2.96
N SER A 57 -11.30 1.38 4.23
CA SER A 57 -11.13 0.05 4.84
C SER A 57 -11.73 -1.04 3.97
N ALA A 58 -10.90 -2.00 3.55
CA ALA A 58 -11.37 -3.24 2.95
C ALA A 58 -12.30 -3.93 3.97
N THR A 59 -13.50 -4.30 3.52
CA THR A 59 -14.59 -4.70 4.42
C THR A 59 -14.22 -5.89 5.30
N SER A 60 -13.58 -6.92 4.74
CA SER A 60 -13.08 -8.06 5.49
C SER A 60 -12.23 -9.00 4.63
N LEU A 61 -11.12 -9.50 5.18
CA LEU A 61 -10.33 -10.61 4.66
C LEU A 61 -10.56 -11.82 5.57
N ALA A 62 -11.08 -12.89 4.97
CA ALA A 62 -11.46 -14.11 5.68
C ALA A 62 -10.24 -14.85 6.28
N PRO A 63 -10.45 -15.72 7.29
CA PRO A 63 -9.43 -16.67 7.73
C PRO A 63 -8.89 -17.52 6.57
N ALA A 64 -7.62 -17.92 6.67
CA ALA A 64 -6.91 -18.75 5.67
C ALA A 64 -7.02 -18.22 4.22
N SER A 65 -7.00 -16.90 4.04
CA SER A 65 -7.15 -16.27 2.72
C SER A 65 -6.01 -15.31 2.40
N THR A 66 -5.97 -14.87 1.13
CA THR A 66 -4.92 -14.01 0.61
C THR A 66 -5.51 -12.98 -0.34
N VAL A 67 -4.93 -11.80 -0.34
CA VAL A 67 -5.27 -10.71 -1.24
C VAL A 67 -4.01 -10.03 -1.76
N VAL A 68 -4.04 -9.61 -3.02
CA VAL A 68 -2.92 -8.95 -3.69
C VAL A 68 -3.42 -7.68 -4.36
N TYR A 69 -2.91 -6.53 -3.95
CA TYR A 69 -3.13 -5.24 -4.60
C TYR A 69 -1.89 -4.84 -5.37
N SER A 70 -1.98 -4.84 -6.70
CA SER A 70 -0.89 -4.40 -7.55
C SER A 70 -0.79 -2.88 -7.63
N GLN A 71 -1.92 -2.19 -7.65
CA GLN A 71 -2.03 -0.74 -7.84
C GLN A 71 -3.33 -0.19 -7.23
N TYR A 72 -3.36 1.11 -6.95
CA TYR A 72 -4.56 1.81 -6.45
C TYR A 72 -5.72 1.77 -7.46
N ASN A 73 -5.45 1.97 -8.75
CA ASN A 73 -6.51 2.08 -9.77
C ASN A 73 -7.21 0.75 -10.08
N THR A 74 -6.54 -0.38 -9.85
CA THR A 74 -7.09 -1.71 -10.06
C THR A 74 -7.56 -2.38 -8.76
N SER A 75 -7.47 -1.70 -7.62
CA SER A 75 -7.79 -2.29 -6.31
C SER A 75 -9.26 -2.68 -6.13
N HIS A 76 -10.15 -2.11 -6.94
CA HIS A 76 -11.58 -2.44 -6.96
C HIS A 76 -11.89 -3.76 -7.68
N LEU A 77 -10.93 -4.32 -8.43
CA LEU A 77 -11.07 -5.58 -9.16
C LEU A 77 -10.65 -6.80 -8.33
N VAL A 78 -10.15 -6.57 -7.12
CA VAL A 78 -9.63 -7.59 -6.20
C VAL A 78 -10.66 -7.86 -5.11
N THR A 79 -10.65 -9.04 -4.49
CA THR A 79 -11.48 -9.36 -3.32
C THR A 79 -10.62 -9.56 -2.06
N PRO A 80 -10.89 -8.84 -0.95
CA PRO A 80 -11.87 -7.75 -0.83
C PRO A 80 -11.47 -6.53 -1.69
N ALA A 81 -12.47 -5.79 -2.17
CA ALA A 81 -12.23 -4.63 -3.03
C ALA A 81 -11.91 -3.38 -2.20
N ILE A 82 -10.95 -2.57 -2.67
CA ILE A 82 -10.79 -1.18 -2.20
C ILE A 82 -11.32 -0.29 -3.32
N ASN A 83 -12.48 0.31 -3.07
CA ASN A 83 -13.24 1.04 -4.09
C ASN A 83 -12.86 2.52 -4.18
N GLN A 84 -12.22 3.05 -3.15
CA GLN A 84 -11.99 4.48 -2.99
C GLN A 84 -10.64 4.74 -2.31
N TRP A 85 -9.96 5.78 -2.77
CA TRP A 85 -8.71 6.28 -2.21
C TRP A 85 -8.84 7.76 -1.87
N ALA A 86 -8.67 8.10 -0.60
CA ALA A 86 -8.52 9.47 -0.15
C ALA A 86 -7.08 9.91 -0.40
N VAL A 87 -6.89 10.96 -1.19
CA VAL A 87 -5.57 11.51 -1.47
C VAL A 87 -5.44 12.85 -0.78
N ILE A 88 -4.38 12.99 0.03
CA ILE A 88 -4.01 14.21 0.71
C ILE A 88 -2.72 14.71 0.10
N SER A 89 -2.79 15.82 -0.64
CA SER A 89 -1.69 16.30 -1.48
C SER A 89 -1.60 17.82 -1.61
N ASP A 90 -2.35 18.57 -0.80
CA ASP A 90 -2.42 20.02 -0.94
C ASP A 90 -1.06 20.71 -0.76
N ALA A 91 -0.16 20.15 0.07
CA ALA A 91 1.16 20.74 0.30
C ALA A 91 2.09 20.62 -0.92
N ILE A 92 1.78 19.72 -1.86
CA ILE A 92 2.49 19.59 -3.14
C ILE A 92 1.72 20.23 -4.31
N GLY A 93 0.72 21.07 -4.01
CA GLY A 93 -0.04 21.82 -5.01
C GLY A 93 -1.08 21.01 -5.79
N ILE A 94 -1.42 19.81 -5.30
CA ILE A 94 -2.47 18.97 -5.89
C ILE A 94 -3.66 18.94 -4.92
N PRO A 95 -4.88 19.31 -5.34
CA PRO A 95 -6.04 19.32 -4.45
C PRO A 95 -6.29 17.96 -3.80
N SER A 96 -6.48 17.95 -2.48
CA SER A 96 -6.92 16.77 -1.75
C SER A 96 -8.31 16.36 -2.23
N GLN A 97 -8.47 15.10 -2.61
CA GLN A 97 -9.75 14.57 -3.07
C GLN A 97 -9.86 13.06 -2.90
N THR A 98 -11.10 12.58 -2.86
CA THR A 98 -11.38 11.13 -2.85
C THR A 98 -11.64 10.64 -4.28
N TYR A 99 -10.88 9.65 -4.69
CA TYR A 99 -11.01 9.00 -6.00
C TYR A 99 -11.81 7.72 -5.85
N ASN A 100 -12.99 7.66 -6.46
CA ASN A 100 -13.80 6.44 -6.52
C ASN A 100 -13.42 5.60 -7.75
N VAL A 101 -12.41 4.74 -7.57
CA VAL A 101 -11.90 3.85 -8.62
C VAL A 101 -12.94 2.85 -9.09
N SER A 102 -13.86 2.42 -8.22
CA SER A 102 -14.98 1.55 -8.63
C SER A 102 -16.02 2.25 -9.51
N ALA A 103 -16.11 3.59 -9.44
CA ALA A 103 -16.94 4.40 -10.32
C ALA A 103 -16.22 4.84 -11.62
N GLY A 104 -15.02 4.30 -11.89
CA GLY A 104 -14.23 4.62 -13.07
C GLY A 104 -13.37 5.89 -12.93
N ILE A 105 -13.23 6.45 -11.73
CA ILE A 105 -12.35 7.61 -11.49
C ILE A 105 -10.93 7.13 -11.20
N THR A 106 -9.97 7.54 -12.02
CA THR A 106 -8.56 7.14 -11.90
C THR A 106 -7.79 8.07 -10.98
N VAL A 107 -7.02 7.52 -10.04
CA VAL A 107 -5.97 8.22 -9.29
C VAL A 107 -4.83 8.60 -10.25
N PRO A 108 -4.51 9.90 -10.43
CA PRO A 108 -3.51 10.39 -11.38
C PRO A 108 -2.11 9.83 -11.14
N SER A 109 -1.37 9.62 -12.22
CA SER A 109 0.01 9.12 -12.16
C SER A 109 0.95 10.04 -11.37
N VAL A 110 0.73 11.36 -11.40
CA VAL A 110 1.49 12.32 -10.60
C VAL A 110 1.38 12.08 -9.09
N ILE A 111 0.29 11.45 -8.63
CA ILE A 111 0.12 11.00 -7.24
C ILE A 111 0.71 9.60 -7.07
N THR A 112 0.34 8.65 -7.94
CA THR A 112 0.65 7.23 -7.70
C THR A 112 2.11 6.85 -7.98
N THR A 113 2.78 7.52 -8.91
CA THR A 113 4.16 7.22 -9.31
C THR A 113 5.18 7.54 -8.21
N PRO A 114 5.09 8.69 -7.49
CA PRO A 114 5.98 8.92 -6.36
C PRO A 114 5.61 8.11 -5.11
N THR A 115 4.41 7.51 -5.03
CA THR A 115 3.96 6.80 -3.84
C THR A 115 4.21 5.30 -3.86
N SER A 116 4.60 4.73 -2.72
CA SER A 116 4.63 3.28 -2.47
C SER A 116 3.71 2.88 -1.31
N TRP A 117 3.57 1.58 -1.05
CA TRP A 117 2.93 1.08 0.16
C TRP A 117 3.76 1.42 1.40
N GLN A 118 3.16 2.20 2.29
CA GLN A 118 3.80 2.76 3.47
C GLN A 118 3.43 1.98 4.73
N SER A 119 2.13 1.81 4.97
CA SER A 119 1.63 1.17 6.18
C SER A 119 0.26 0.54 6.00
N LEU A 120 -0.09 -0.29 6.96
CA LEU A 120 -1.32 -1.07 7.04
C LEU A 120 -1.84 -1.03 8.47
N ARG A 121 -3.09 -0.62 8.63
CA ARG A 121 -3.81 -0.72 9.90
C ARG A 121 -4.73 -1.93 9.83
N LEU A 122 -4.49 -2.91 10.70
CA LEU A 122 -5.29 -4.12 10.86
C LEU A 122 -6.27 -3.93 12.02
N ASN A 123 -7.54 -4.25 11.79
CA ASN A 123 -8.57 -4.27 12.81
C ASN A 123 -9.24 -5.64 12.83
N PHE A 124 -9.20 -6.28 13.99
CA PHE A 124 -9.72 -7.62 14.22
C PHE A 124 -11.16 -7.56 14.72
N SER A 125 -11.91 -8.66 14.53
CA SER A 125 -13.33 -8.74 14.93
C SER A 125 -13.57 -8.56 16.44
N ASN A 126 -12.54 -8.75 17.26
CA ASN A 126 -12.58 -8.56 18.71
C ASN A 126 -12.26 -7.11 19.15
N GLY A 127 -12.06 -6.18 18.20
CA GLY A 127 -11.75 -4.77 18.46
C GLY A 127 -10.27 -4.47 18.68
N GLU A 128 -9.40 -5.48 18.64
CA GLU A 128 -7.95 -5.27 18.71
C GLU A 128 -7.41 -4.73 17.40
N MET A 129 -6.26 -4.05 17.47
CA MET A 129 -5.63 -3.40 16.33
C MET A 129 -4.14 -3.68 16.30
N ILE A 130 -3.60 -3.84 15.09
CA ILE A 130 -2.16 -3.81 14.84
C ILE A 130 -1.90 -2.78 13.73
N HIS A 131 -0.95 -1.88 13.96
CA HIS A 131 -0.43 -1.00 12.92
C HIS A 131 0.95 -1.49 12.52
N LEU A 132 1.11 -1.82 11.24
CA LEU A 132 2.38 -2.21 10.65
C LEU A 132 2.76 -1.24 9.54
N GLY A 133 4.05 -1.18 9.25
CA GLY A 133 4.56 -0.39 8.14
C GLY A 133 5.84 0.32 8.52
N ARG A 134 6.31 1.14 7.59
CA ARG A 134 7.46 2.00 7.81
C ARG A 134 7.00 3.38 8.30
N ASP A 135 7.92 4.12 8.90
CA ASP A 135 7.76 5.56 9.12
C ASP A 135 8.06 6.29 7.82
N CYS A 136 7.38 7.40 7.59
CA CYS A 136 7.55 8.11 6.33
C CYS A 136 8.87 8.91 6.32
N GLY A 137 9.48 8.97 5.14
CA GLY A 137 10.70 9.72 4.87
C GLY A 137 12.00 9.05 5.27
N TYR A 138 11.94 7.74 5.45
CA TYR A 138 13.10 6.87 5.58
C TYR A 138 13.13 5.91 4.38
N VAL A 139 14.28 5.89 3.70
CA VAL A 139 14.55 5.00 2.55
C VAL A 139 15.24 3.71 3.04
N ASP A 140 15.76 3.69 4.27
CA ASP A 140 16.46 2.58 4.90
C ASP A 140 15.66 1.91 6.04
N SER A 141 15.85 0.59 6.14
CA SER A 141 14.83 -0.40 6.50
C SER A 141 14.56 -0.63 8.01
N HIS A 142 14.82 0.34 8.88
CA HIS A 142 14.71 0.14 10.34
C HIS A 142 13.77 1.10 11.05
N HIS A 143 13.19 2.06 10.33
CA HIS A 143 12.25 3.03 10.87
C HIS A 143 10.82 2.60 10.54
N GLY A 144 10.16 1.95 11.50
CA GLY A 144 8.82 1.43 11.33
C GLY A 144 8.40 0.38 12.36
N ALA A 145 7.14 -0.03 12.27
CA ALA A 145 6.58 -1.17 12.98
C ALA A 145 6.48 -2.38 12.03
N PHE A 146 7.53 -3.20 11.99
CA PHE A 146 7.57 -4.37 11.09
C PHE A 146 6.98 -5.65 11.69
N ALA A 147 6.65 -5.63 12.98
CA ALA A 147 5.94 -6.70 13.65
C ALA A 147 5.06 -6.12 14.76
N GLY A 148 3.97 -6.81 15.06
CA GLY A 148 3.08 -6.44 16.15
C GLY A 148 2.28 -7.64 16.65
N SER A 149 1.76 -7.53 17.86
CA SER A 149 0.89 -8.53 18.45
C SER A 149 -0.24 -7.87 19.23
N THR A 150 -1.37 -8.55 19.27
CA THR A 150 -2.53 -8.20 20.10
C THR A 150 -2.43 -8.86 21.48
N VAL A 151 -3.31 -8.48 22.42
CA VAL A 151 -3.37 -9.10 23.76
C VAL A 151 -3.90 -10.52 23.68
N SER A 152 -4.80 -10.80 22.73
CA SER A 152 -5.31 -12.15 22.45
C SER A 152 -4.29 -13.09 21.78
N GLY A 153 -3.13 -12.58 21.36
CA GLY A 153 -2.03 -13.38 20.81
C GLY A 153 -2.00 -13.46 19.28
N ILE A 154 -2.88 -12.74 18.57
CA ILE A 154 -2.77 -12.58 17.12
C ILE A 154 -1.51 -11.76 16.82
N THR A 155 -0.70 -12.23 15.89
CA THR A 155 0.55 -11.58 15.47
C THR A 155 0.47 -11.16 14.01
N ALA A 156 1.18 -10.12 13.63
CA ALA A 156 1.36 -9.76 12.24
C ALA A 156 2.76 -9.26 11.95
N THR A 157 3.29 -9.55 10.76
CA THR A 157 4.62 -9.11 10.31
C THR A 157 4.54 -8.46 8.93
N TRP A 158 5.36 -7.44 8.72
CA TRP A 158 5.50 -6.71 7.47
C TRP A 158 6.88 -6.96 6.88
N ASN A 159 6.93 -7.40 5.62
CA ASN A 159 8.15 -7.85 4.97
C ASN A 159 8.30 -7.18 3.60
N TYR A 160 9.50 -6.67 3.32
CA TYR A 160 9.85 -6.16 2.00
C TYR A 160 10.49 -7.24 1.13
N LEU A 161 10.00 -7.38 -0.10
CA LEU A 161 10.55 -8.24 -1.15
C LEU A 161 10.79 -7.38 -2.39
N GLY A 162 11.92 -6.66 -2.40
CA GLY A 162 12.17 -5.59 -3.35
C GLY A 162 11.17 -4.45 -3.13
N ASN A 163 10.45 -4.05 -4.19
CA ASN A 163 9.38 -3.05 -4.08
C ASN A 163 8.06 -3.63 -3.54
N ASN A 164 7.94 -4.96 -3.43
CA ASN A 164 6.72 -5.59 -2.94
C ASN A 164 6.69 -5.62 -1.42
N VAL A 165 5.49 -5.54 -0.87
CA VAL A 165 5.21 -5.73 0.55
C VAL A 165 4.43 -7.01 0.72
N VAL A 166 4.84 -7.82 1.70
CA VAL A 166 4.10 -9.01 2.13
C VAL A 166 3.83 -8.93 3.61
N VAL A 167 2.55 -9.01 3.97
CA VAL A 167 2.09 -9.07 5.35
C VAL A 167 1.58 -10.46 5.66
N PHE A 168 2.04 -11.02 6.79
CA PHE A 168 1.54 -12.27 7.34
C PHE A 168 0.83 -11.99 8.65
N ILE A 169 -0.40 -12.49 8.80
CA ILE A 169 -1.20 -12.41 10.02
C ILE A 169 -1.38 -13.84 10.53
N ASN A 170 -1.03 -14.11 11.78
CA ASN A 170 -1.13 -15.44 12.42
C ASN A 170 -1.90 -15.36 13.72
#